data_AF-D3V5W2-F1
#
_entry.id   AF-D3V5W2-F1
#
_cell.length_a   1.000
_cell.length_b   1.000
_cell.length_c   1.000
_cell.angle_alpha   90.00
_cell.angle_beta   90.00
_cell.angle_gamma   90.00
#
_symmetry.space_group_name_H-M   'P 1'
#
loop_
_entity.id
_entity.type
_entity.pdbx_description
1 polymer ?
#
loop_
_entity_poly.entity_id
_entity_poly.type
_entity_poly.pdbx_seq_one_letter_code
_entity_poly.pdbx_strand_id
1 'polypeptide(L)' 'MTPKGCQRTFQLNYRYNGHKPGMKEKIVDMAMNGSGVRDTGRVLGLGINTVMRTLKNSRQNK' A
#
# COMPACT_ATOMS: atom_id res chain seq x y z
N MET A 1 -23.80 -21.10 27.37
CA MET A 1 -22.73 -20.08 27.36
C MET A 1 -21.88 -20.30 26.11
N THR A 2 -22.30 -19.78 24.95
CA THR A 2 -21.56 -19.97 23.70
C THR A 2 -20.38 -19.01 23.66
N PRO A 3 -19.15 -19.46 23.33
CA PRO A 3 -18.01 -18.56 23.19
C PRO A 3 -18.38 -17.49 22.16
N LYS A 4 -18.26 -16.21 22.53
CA LYS A 4 -18.34 -15.12 21.55
C LYS A 4 -17.15 -15.28 20.60
N GLY A 5 -17.37 -16.04 19.53
CA GLY A 5 -16.36 -16.30 18.50
C GLY A 5 -15.84 -14.96 17.99
N CYS A 6 -14.53 -14.78 18.10
CA CYS A 6 -13.87 -13.55 17.69
C CYS A 6 -14.21 -13.26 16.21
N GLN A 7 -14.96 -12.18 15.93
CA GLN A 7 -15.40 -11.80 14.59
C GLN A 7 -14.28 -11.15 13.76
N ARG A 8 -13.06 -11.70 13.79
CA ARG A 8 -11.96 -11.19 12.96
C ARG A 8 -12.15 -11.68 11.53
N THR A 9 -12.68 -10.81 10.69
CA THR A 9 -12.72 -11.00 9.23
C THR A 9 -11.48 -10.38 8.59
N PHE A 10 -10.93 -11.03 7.56
CA PHE A 10 -9.83 -10.50 6.79
C PHE A 10 -10.21 -10.51 5.30
N GLN A 11 -9.72 -9.50 4.58
CA GLN A 11 -10.02 -9.36 3.16
C GLN A 11 -9.07 -10.23 2.35
N LEU A 12 -9.61 -11.31 1.76
CA LEU A 12 -8.86 -12.21 0.88
C LEU A 12 -8.55 -11.57 -0.48
N ASN A 13 -9.57 -11.01 -1.12
CA ASN A 13 -9.46 -10.44 -2.47
C ASN A 13 -9.59 -8.91 -2.41
N TYR A 14 -8.50 -8.23 -2.72
CA TYR A 14 -8.48 -6.78 -2.85
C TYR A 14 -8.88 -6.36 -4.26
N ARG A 15 -9.93 -5.54 -4.37
CA ARG A 15 -10.32 -4.90 -5.64
C ARG A 15 -9.30 -3.85 -6.09
N TYR A 16 -8.70 -3.15 -5.13
CA TYR A 16 -7.73 -2.10 -5.39
C TYR A 16 -6.33 -2.57 -5.02
N ASN A 17 -5.43 -2.66 -6.01
CA ASN A 17 -4.05 -3.11 -5.80
C ASN A 17 -3.31 -2.27 -4.75
N GLY A 18 -3.60 -0.96 -4.68
CA GLY A 18 -3.00 -0.03 -3.71
C GLY A 18 -3.24 -0.39 -2.25
N HIS A 19 -4.26 -1.19 -1.95
CA HIS A 19 -4.63 -1.59 -0.59
C HIS A 19 -4.14 -2.99 -0.21
N LYS A 20 -3.47 -3.69 -1.13
CA LYS A 20 -2.87 -4.98 -0.81
C LYS A 20 -1.80 -4.78 0.28
N PRO A 21 -1.66 -5.75 1.19
CA PRO A 21 -0.57 -5.72 2.17
C PRO A 21 0.78 -5.66 1.45
N GLY A 22 1.74 -4.92 2.00
CA GLY A 22 3.07 -4.75 1.39
C GLY A 22 3.17 -3.68 0.29
N MET A 23 2.04 -3.08 -0.13
CA MET A 23 2.07 -2.14 -1.26
C MET A 23 2.75 -0.81 -0.92
N LYS A 24 2.64 -0.34 0.34
CA LYS A 24 3.28 0.90 0.78
C LYS A 24 4.79 0.75 0.83
N GLU A 25 5.25 -0.37 1.35
CA GLU A 25 6.65 -0.75 1.47
C GLU A 25 7.27 -0.86 0.08
N LYS A 26 6.57 -1.52 -0.86
CA LYS A 26 7.00 -1.62 -2.25
C LYS A 26 7.11 -0.28 -2.96
N ILE A 27 6.18 0.65 -2.71
CA ILE A 27 6.26 2.01 -3.26
C ILE A 27 7.50 2.75 -2.74
N VAL A 28 7.75 2.66 -1.42
CA VAL A 28 8.92 3.30 -0.80
C VAL A 28 10.21 2.69 -1.34
N ASP A 29 10.31 1.37 -1.39
CA ASP A 29 11.48 0.65 -1.89
C ASP A 29 11.82 1.07 -3.33
N MET A 30 10.84 1.04 -4.24
CA MET A 30 11.11 1.45 -5.63
C MET A 30 11.54 2.91 -5.73
N ALA A 31 10.94 3.81 -4.94
CA ALA A 31 11.35 5.21 -4.90
C ALA A 31 12.77 5.39 -4.35
N MET A 32 13.15 4.63 -3.32
CA MET A 32 14.51 4.64 -2.74
C MET A 32 15.54 4.05 -3.70
N ASN A 33 15.13 3.07 -4.51
CA ASN A 33 15.94 2.47 -5.58
C ASN A 33 15.97 3.32 -6.87
N GLY A 34 15.57 4.59 -6.81
CA GLY A 34 15.70 5.54 -7.92
C GLY A 34 14.55 5.54 -8.93
N SER A 35 13.48 4.78 -8.70
CA SER A 35 12.29 4.85 -9.57
C SER A 35 11.52 6.15 -9.33
N GLY A 36 11.22 6.87 -10.40
CA GLY A 36 10.42 8.09 -10.34
C GLY A 36 8.96 7.80 -9.97
N VAL A 37 8.27 8.77 -9.36
CA VAL A 37 6.87 8.66 -8.92
C VAL A 37 5.92 8.15 -10.02
N ARG A 38 6.09 8.67 -11.24
CA ARG A 38 5.27 8.28 -12.41
C ARG A 38 5.56 6.86 -12.88
N ASP A 39 6.82 6.45 -12.81
CA ASP A 39 7.26 5.11 -13.19
C ASP A 39 6.71 4.08 -12.20
N THR A 40 6.88 4.35 -10.90
CA THR A 40 6.31 3.54 -9.81
C THR A 40 4.80 3.36 -9.95
N GLY A 41 4.07 4.42 -10.30
CA GLY A 41 2.63 4.34 -10.57
C GLY A 41 2.29 3.42 -11.75
N ARG A 42 3.05 3.48 -12.84
CA ARG A 42 2.84 2.62 -14.02
C ARG A 42 3.15 1.16 -13.72
N VAL A 43 4.28 0.88 -13.08
CA VAL A 43 4.72 -0.49 -12.75
C VAL A 43 3.74 -1.18 -11.79
N LEU A 44 3.23 -0.45 -10.79
CA LEU A 44 2.31 -1.01 -9.80
C LEU A 44 0.82 -0.90 -10.17
N GLY A 45 0.49 -0.26 -11.30
CA GLY A 45 -0.89 0.01 -11.70
C GLY A 45 -1.63 0.91 -10.69
N LEU A 46 -0.93 1.89 -10.13
CA LEU A 46 -1.45 2.82 -9.13
C LEU A 46 -1.55 4.24 -9.68
N GLY A 47 -2.51 5.00 -9.16
CA GLY A 47 -2.57 6.43 -9.41
C GLY A 47 -1.36 7.16 -8.81
N ILE A 48 -0.85 8.16 -9.53
CA ILE A 48 0.29 8.99 -9.10
C ILE A 48 0.02 9.62 -7.72
N ASN A 49 -1.22 10.01 -7.45
CA ASN A 49 -1.63 10.56 -6.15
C ASN A 49 -1.42 9.57 -4.99
N THR A 50 -1.68 8.27 -5.22
CA THR A 50 -1.46 7.23 -4.23
C THR A 50 0.01 7.11 -3.89
N VAL A 51 0.87 7.08 -4.92
CA VAL A 51 2.33 7.01 -4.77
C VAL A 51 2.87 8.23 -4.00
N MET A 52 2.47 9.44 -4.40
CA MET A 52 2.90 10.65 -3.71
C MET A 52 2.46 10.67 -2.24
N ARG A 53 1.21 10.28 -1.97
CA ARG A 53 0.68 10.24 -0.59
C ARG A 53 1.42 9.24 0.28
N THR A 54 1.73 8.05 -0.25
CA THR A 54 2.51 7.04 0.50
C THR A 54 3.92 7.55 0.82
N LEU A 55 4.60 8.20 -0.13
CA LEU A 55 5.94 8.76 0.10
C LEU A 55 5.92 9.93 1.10
N LYS A 56 4.90 10.80 1.04
CA LYS A 56 4.75 11.88 2.01
C LYS A 56 4.53 11.33 3.43
N ASN A 57 3.68 10.31 3.55
CA ASN A 57 3.38 9.68 4.84
C ASN A 57 4.56 8.87 5.39
N SER A 58 5.39 8.26 4.55
CA SER A 58 6.57 7.51 5.00
C SER A 58 7.63 8.44 5.61
N ARG A 59 7.73 9.69 5.13
CA ARG A 59 8.63 10.71 5.71
C ARG A 59 8.13 11.26 7.05
N GLN A 60 6.82 11.20 7.31
CA GLN A 60 6.21 11.70 8.55
C GLN A 60 6.16 10.65 9.67
N ASN A 61 6.32 9.37 9.33
CA ASN A 61 6.34 8.26 10.30
C ASN A 61 7.76 7.96 10.83
N LYS A 62 8.68 8.91 10.68
CA LYS A 62 10.03 8.89 11.23
C LYS A 62 10.10 9.85 12.41
#